data_AF-A0A6N8NSQ7-F1
#
_entry.id   AF-A0A6N8NSQ7-F1
#
_cell.length_a   1.000
_cell.length_b   1.000
_cell.length_c   1.000
_cell.angle_alpha   90.00
_cell.angle_beta   90.00
_cell.angle_gamma   90.00
#
_symmetry.space_group_name_H-M   'P 1'
#
loop_
_entity.id
_entity.type
_entity.pdbx_description
1 polymer ?
#
loop_
_entity_poly.entity_id
_entity_poly.type
_entity_poly.pdbx_seq_one_letter_code
_entity_poly.pdbx_strand_id
1 'polypeptide(L)' 'GKAQALKNVLQGPVTEDVPASVLQLHPSLMVIADKAAAAELA' A
#
# COMPACT_ATOMS: atom_id res chain seq x y z
N GLY A 1 -1.70 -5.19 -10.60
CA GLY A 1 -0.91 -4.02 -11.04
C GLY A 1 -0.46 -3.20 -9.85
N LYS A 2 0.36 -2.16 -10.04
CA LYS A 2 0.84 -1.33 -8.91
C LYS A 2 -0.30 -0.68 -8.10
N ALA A 3 -1.43 -0.38 -8.74
CA ALA A 3 -2.61 0.18 -8.09
C ALA A 3 -3.25 -0.77 -7.06
N GLN A 4 -3.68 -1.95 -7.49
CA GLN A 4 -4.14 -3.00 -6.57
C GLN A 4 -3.12 -3.36 -5.48
N ALA A 5 -1.82 -3.36 -5.79
CA ALA A 5 -0.79 -3.62 -4.80
C ALA A 5 -0.75 -2.52 -3.73
N LEU A 6 -0.79 -1.24 -4.11
CA LEU A 6 -0.83 -0.13 -3.15
C LEU A 6 -2.11 -0.15 -2.31
N LYS A 7 -3.26 -0.49 -2.91
CA LYS A 7 -4.50 -0.68 -2.17
C LYS A 7 -4.36 -1.77 -1.10
N ASN A 8 -3.82 -2.93 -1.47
CA ASN A 8 -3.63 -4.03 -0.52
C ASN A 8 -2.62 -3.67 0.57
N VAL A 9 -1.56 -2.95 0.23
CA VAL A 9 -0.48 -2.56 1.15
C VAL A 9 -0.93 -1.49 2.14
N LEU A 10 -1.77 -0.53 1.74
CA LEU A 10 -2.14 0.62 2.59
C LEU A 10 -3.52 0.50 3.23
N GLN A 11 -4.43 -0.28 2.64
CA GLN A 11 -5.83 -0.41 3.08
C GLN A 11 -6.24 -1.85 3.40
N GLY A 12 -5.39 -2.84 3.09
CA GLY A 12 -5.61 -4.25 3.42
C GLY A 12 -5.08 -4.64 4.80
N PRO A 13 -5.36 -5.88 5.25
CA PRO A 13 -4.81 -6.40 6.50
C PRO A 13 -3.28 -6.54 6.45
N VAL A 14 -2.62 -6.44 7.60
CA VAL A 14 -1.18 -6.73 7.71
C VAL A 14 -0.97 -8.24 7.73
N THR A 15 -0.41 -8.80 6.66
CA THR A 15 -0.19 -10.25 6.50
C THR A 15 1.13 -10.55 5.78
N GLU A 16 1.64 -11.76 5.94
CA GLU A 16 2.85 -12.25 5.25
C GLU A 16 2.63 -12.41 3.73
N ASP A 17 1.39 -12.60 3.27
CA ASP A 17 1.04 -12.68 1.84
C ASP A 17 1.20 -11.33 1.13
N VAL A 18 1.15 -10.23 1.88
CA VAL A 18 1.40 -8.86 1.40
C VAL A 18 2.54 -8.26 2.22
N PRO A 19 3.82 -8.57 1.93
CA PRO A 19 4.93 -8.21 2.81
C PRO A 19 5.04 -6.71 3.12
N ALA A 20 4.70 -5.84 2.16
CA ALA A 20 4.76 -4.39 2.35
C ALA A 20 3.64 -3.84 3.26
N SER A 21 2.61 -4.64 3.60
CA SER A 21 1.56 -4.24 4.54
C SER A 21 2.11 -3.92 5.95
N VAL A 22 3.25 -4.49 6.33
CA VAL A 22 3.94 -4.17 7.59
C VAL A 22 4.31 -2.68 7.70
N LEU A 23 4.50 -1.99 6.57
CA LEU A 23 4.82 -0.57 6.55
C LEU A 23 3.70 0.29 7.16
N GLN A 24 2.45 -0.21 7.21
CA GLN A 24 1.35 0.45 7.92
C GLN A 24 1.64 0.68 9.41
N LEU A 25 2.50 -0.14 10.01
CA LEU A 25 2.88 -0.05 11.42
C LEU A 25 4.02 0.95 11.67
N HIS A 26 4.64 1.48 10.61
CA HIS A 26 5.75 2.41 10.76
C HIS A 26 5.22 3.82 11.05
N PRO A 27 5.63 4.47 12.16
CA PRO A 27 5.06 5.76 12.60
C PRO A 27 5.39 6.94 11.68
N SER A 28 6.33 6.76 10.75
CA SER A 28 6.75 7.79 9.78
C SER A 28 6.88 7.18 8.39
N LEU A 29 5.75 6.98 7.71
CA LEU A 29 5.71 6.42 6.35
C LEU A 29 5.41 7.52 5.32
N MET A 30 6.19 7.57 4.24
CA MET A 30 5.92 8.40 3.06
C MET A 30 5.88 7.52 1.81
N VAL A 31 4.76 7.55 1.08
CA VAL A 31 4.56 6.78 -0.15
C VAL A 31 4.46 7.75 -1.32
N ILE A 32 5.33 7.60 -2.31
CA ILE A 32 5.31 8.38 -3.55
C ILE A 32 4.84 7.46 -4.66
N ALA A 33 3.72 7.80 -5.29
CA ALA A 33 3.10 7.03 -6.37
C ALA A 33 2.64 7.96 -7.50
N ASP A 34 2.71 7.49 -8.74
CA ASP A 34 2.10 8.17 -9.87
C ASP A 34 0.57 8.03 -9.85
N LYS A 35 -0.12 8.77 -10.73
CA LYS A 35 -1.59 8.76 -10.80
C LYS A 35 -2.17 7.38 -11.12
N ALA A 36 -1.50 6.59 -11.96
CA ALA A 36 -1.99 5.26 -12.34
C ALA A 36 -1.86 4.26 -11.19
N ALA A 37 -0.78 4.35 -10.41
CA ALA A 37 -0.55 3.55 -9.22
C ALA A 37 -1.42 3.99 -8.04
N ALA A 38 -1.82 5.25 -7.95
CA ALA A 38 -2.75 5.73 -6.92
C ALA A 38 -4.24 5.53 -7.28
N ALA A 39 -4.54 5.05 -8.49
CA ALA A 39 -5.90 5.06 -9.05
C ALA A 39 -6.95 4.24 -8.28
N GLU A 40 -6.52 3.27 -7.46
CA GLU A 40 -7.40 2.40 -6.68
C GLU A 40 -7.45 2.73 -5.18
N LEU A 41 -6.74 3.78 -4.74
CA LEU A 41 -6.79 4.25 -3.36
C LEU A 41 -8.07 5.06 -3.13
N ALA A 42 -8.82 4.69 -2.08
CA ALA A 42 -9.99 5.44 -1.58
C ALA A 42 -9.62 6.77 -0.93
#